data_AF-A0A212C077-F1
#
_entry.id   AF-A0A212C077-F1
#
_cell.length_a   1.000
_cell.length_b   1.000
_cell.length_c   1.000
_cell.angle_alpha   90.00
_cell.angle_beta   90.00
_cell.angle_gamma   90.00
#
_symmetry.space_group_name_H-M   'P 1'
#
loop_
_entity.id
_entity.type
_entity.pdbx_description
1 polymer ?
#
loop_
_entity_poly.entity_id
_entity_poly.type
_entity_poly.pdbx_seq_one_letter_code
_entity_poly.pdbx_strand_id
1 'polypeptide(L)'
;MLTYRTFWQYWPPILLKGPSCWGRYIHLTSALPGDHGVISGMWPNCEVAVFIHGPLALADEIPFFLSVSVVILIPGNANAFLFPKYFQKALQLCLMPEPLSLTGNE
;
A
#
# COMPACT_ATOMS: atom_id res chain seq x y z
N MET A 1 2.75 12.98 2.53
CA MET A 1 3.30 11.99 1.60
C MET A 1 2.39 10.78 1.62
N LEU A 2 1.90 10.30 0.48
CA LEU A 2 0.90 9.22 0.43
C LEU A 2 1.57 7.85 0.38
N THR A 3 1.04 6.89 1.13
CA THR A 3 1.61 5.54 1.24
C THR A 3 0.52 4.50 1.01
N TYR A 4 0.79 3.57 0.09
CA TYR A 4 0.06 2.33 -0.07
C TYR A 4 0.81 1.21 0.66
N ARG A 5 0.12 0.38 1.44
CA ARG A 5 0.75 -0.76 2.12
C ARG A 5 0.18 -2.08 1.63
N THR A 6 1.04 -3.08 1.51
CA THR A 6 0.68 -4.41 1.01
C THR A 6 1.59 -5.49 1.62
N PHE A 7 1.27 -6.76 1.34
CA PHE A 7 2.09 -7.92 1.66
C PHE A 7 3.06 -8.25 0.54
N TRP A 8 4.18 -8.89 0.87
CA TRP A 8 5.24 -9.25 -0.07
C TRP A 8 4.71 -10.13 -1.20
N GLN A 9 3.81 -11.07 -0.90
CA GLN A 9 3.19 -11.95 -1.89
C GLN A 9 2.46 -11.21 -3.02
N TYR A 10 1.95 -9.99 -2.76
CA TYR A 10 1.25 -9.17 -3.74
C TYR A 10 2.18 -8.15 -4.41
N TRP A 11 3.40 -7.96 -3.90
CA TRP A 11 4.31 -6.95 -4.41
C TRP A 11 4.70 -7.17 -5.88
N PRO A 12 5.06 -8.39 -6.35
CA PRO A 12 5.43 -8.59 -7.76
C PRO A 12 4.37 -8.12 -8.79
N PRO A 13 3.08 -8.50 -8.70
CA PRO A 13 2.08 -7.99 -9.63
C PRO A 13 1.79 -6.49 -9.46
N ILE A 14 1.91 -5.95 -8.24
CA ILE A 14 1.73 -4.51 -7.97
C ILE A 14 2.86 -3.69 -8.59
N LEU A 15 4.10 -4.18 -8.56
CA LEU A 15 5.23 -3.52 -9.20
C LEU A 15 5.04 -3.43 -10.73
N LEU A 16 4.45 -4.47 -11.33
CA LEU A 16 4.24 -4.53 -12.78
C LEU A 16 3.03 -3.71 -13.26
N LYS A 17 1.90 -3.80 -12.56
CA LYS A 17 0.61 -3.25 -13.04
C LYS A 17 0.02 -2.17 -12.15
N GLY A 18 0.55 -2.00 -10.94
CA GLY A 18 -0.02 -1.16 -9.91
C GLY A 18 -1.03 -1.90 -9.03
N PRO A 19 -1.39 -1.37 -7.85
CA PRO A 19 -2.50 -1.93 -7.10
C PRO A 19 -3.81 -1.74 -7.86
N SER A 20 -4.67 -2.75 -7.78
CA SER A 20 -6.03 -2.71 -8.34
C SER A 20 -7.05 -2.44 -7.25
N CYS A 21 -8.12 -1.74 -7.62
CA CYS A 21 -9.22 -1.43 -6.71
C CYS A 21 -10.19 -2.59 -6.55
N TRP A 22 -10.15 -3.64 -7.39
CA TRP A 22 -11.04 -4.82 -7.34
C TRP A 22 -12.53 -4.46 -7.07
N GLY A 23 -13.03 -3.41 -7.74
CA GLY A 23 -14.42 -2.93 -7.56
C GLY A 23 -14.68 -2.16 -6.26
N ARG A 24 -13.64 -1.82 -5.50
CA ARG A 24 -13.67 -0.96 -4.29
C ARG A 24 -12.74 0.24 -4.49
N TYR A 25 -12.10 0.70 -3.41
CA TYR A 25 -11.14 1.79 -3.39
C TYR A 25 -9.76 1.27 -2.96
N ILE A 26 -8.69 1.84 -3.51
CA ILE A 26 -7.34 1.70 -2.99
C ILE A 26 -7.22 2.60 -1.76
N HIS A 27 -6.81 2.01 -0.64
CA HIS A 27 -6.57 2.72 0.60
C HIS A 27 -5.13 3.23 0.66
N LEU A 28 -4.98 4.53 0.76
CA LEU A 28 -3.73 5.23 1.01
C LEU A 28 -3.77 5.90 2.38
N THR A 29 -2.61 5.99 3.02
CA THR A 29 -2.44 6.77 4.25
C THR A 29 -1.45 7.90 4.06
N SER A 30 -1.59 8.97 4.82
CA SER A 30 -0.53 9.98 4.96
C SER A 30 0.47 9.64 6.07
N ALA A 31 0.28 8.57 6.83
CA ALA A 31 1.16 8.22 7.93
C ALA A 31 2.36 7.39 7.50
N LEU A 32 3.48 7.59 8.18
CA LEU A 32 4.72 6.90 7.89
C LEU A 32 4.69 5.46 8.41
N PRO A 33 5.47 4.55 7.81
CA PRO A 33 5.76 3.27 8.43
C PRO A 33 6.35 3.48 9.83
N GLY A 34 5.68 2.97 10.86
CA GLY A 34 6.05 3.18 12.28
C GLY A 34 5.20 4.21 13.04
N ASP A 35 4.39 5.03 12.37
CA ASP A 35 3.45 5.92 13.08
C ASP A 35 2.31 5.10 13.71
N HIS A 36 2.19 5.20 15.03
CA HIS A 36 1.11 4.61 15.83
C HIS A 36 -0.26 5.28 15.60
N GLY A 37 -0.33 6.35 14.79
CA GLY A 37 -1.51 7.20 14.61
C GLY A 37 -2.55 6.74 13.59
N VAL A 38 -2.33 5.63 12.85
CA VAL A 38 -3.31 5.13 11.87
C VAL A 38 -4.00 3.89 12.41
N ILE A 39 -5.15 4.13 13.02
CA ILE A 39 -5.87 3.12 13.82
C ILE A 39 -6.99 2.41 13.03
N SER A 40 -7.26 2.74 11.76
CA SER A 40 -8.24 1.95 11.01
C SER A 40 -7.90 1.77 9.53
N GLY A 41 -7.90 0.50 9.08
CA GLY A 41 -7.84 0.11 7.67
C GLY A 41 -6.49 -0.38 7.15
N MET A 42 -5.40 -0.25 7.91
CA MET A 42 -4.09 -0.79 7.52
C MET A 42 -3.62 -1.87 8.47
N TRP A 43 -3.25 -3.02 7.90
CA TRP A 43 -2.81 -4.17 8.66
C TRP A 43 -1.45 -3.88 9.31
N PRO A 44 -1.26 -4.17 10.61
CA PRO A 44 0.01 -3.92 11.30
C PRO A 44 1.16 -4.75 10.70
N ASN A 45 0.84 -5.85 10.01
CA ASN A 45 1.81 -6.81 9.47
C ASN A 45 2.15 -6.57 7.99
N CYS A 46 1.91 -5.38 7.44
CA CYS A 46 2.30 -5.10 6.05
C CYS A 46 3.82 -5.18 5.88
N GLU A 47 4.25 -5.87 4.83
CA GLU A 47 5.67 -6.13 4.56
C GLU A 47 6.26 -5.15 3.55
N VAL A 48 5.42 -4.46 2.78
CA VAL A 48 5.84 -3.48 1.77
C VAL A 48 5.04 -2.19 1.90
N ALA A 49 5.73 -1.05 1.88
CA ALA A 49 5.17 0.29 1.75
C ALA A 49 5.61 0.93 0.43
N VAL A 50 4.64 1.41 -0.35
CA VAL A 50 4.85 2.10 -1.61
C VAL A 50 4.44 3.55 -1.43
N PHE A 51 5.36 4.46 -1.68
CA PHE A 51 5.13 5.89 -1.59
C PHE A 51 4.62 6.40 -2.93
N ILE A 52 3.48 7.08 -2.92
CA ILE A 52 2.77 7.54 -4.10
C ILE A 52 2.98 9.05 -4.28
N HIS A 53 3.34 9.44 -5.51
CA HIS A 53 3.47 10.82 -5.94
C HIS A 53 2.09 11.46 -6.17
N GLY A 54 1.41 11.80 -5.07
CA GLY A 54 0.07 12.40 -5.08
C GLY A 54 -0.12 13.56 -6.07
N PRO A 55 0.76 14.58 -6.11
CA PRO A 55 0.61 15.70 -7.05
C PRO A 55 0.62 15.29 -8.54
N LEU A 56 1.34 14.21 -8.89
CA LEU A 56 1.41 13.73 -10.27
C LEU A 56 0.13 12.99 -10.63
N ALA A 57 -0.37 12.16 -9.72
CA ALA A 57 -1.65 11.48 -9.89
C ALA A 57 -2.82 12.46 -9.97
N LEU A 58 -2.81 13.55 -9.18
CA LEU A 58 -3.80 14.62 -9.25
C LEU A 58 -3.74 15.38 -10.58
N ALA A 59 -2.54 15.68 -11.09
CA ALA A 59 -2.36 16.32 -12.39
C ALA A 59 -2.87 15.44 -13.54
N ASP A 60 -2.77 14.12 -13.41
CA ASP A 60 -3.34 13.13 -14.32
C ASP A 60 -4.83 12.81 -14.03
N GLU A 61 -5.52 13.72 -13.33
CA GLU A 61 -6.96 13.68 -13.02
C GLU A 61 -7.43 12.45 -12.24
N ILE A 62 -6.55 11.81 -11.47
CA ILE A 62 -6.94 10.73 -10.56
C ILE A 62 -7.59 11.35 -9.31
N PRO A 63 -8.86 11.03 -9.01
CA PRO A 63 -9.54 11.60 -7.85
C PRO A 63 -9.08 10.94 -6.55
N PHE A 64 -8.98 11.75 -5.50
CA PHE A 64 -8.68 11.34 -4.14
C PHE A 64 -9.85 11.71 -3.23
N PHE A 65 -10.35 10.75 -2.46
CA PHE A 65 -11.44 10.97 -1.52
C PHE A 65 -10.93 10.79 -0.10
N LEU A 66 -11.18 11.76 0.78
CA LEU A 66 -10.84 11.62 2.19
C LEU A 66 -11.97 10.89 2.91
N SER A 67 -11.66 9.77 3.54
CA SER A 67 -12.61 9.06 4.40
C SER A 67 -12.72 9.74 5.77
N VAL A 68 -13.81 9.45 6.48
CA VAL A 68 -14.04 9.90 7.87
C VAL A 68 -12.92 9.44 8.82
N SER A 69 -12.15 8.42 8.45
CA SER A 69 -11.02 7.88 9.20
C SER A 69 -9.66 8.39 8.72
N VAL A 70 -9.62 9.51 7.98
CA VAL A 70 -8.39 10.15 7.48
C VAL A 70 -7.59 9.26 6.51
N VAL A 71 -8.23 8.19 6.01
CA VAL A 71 -7.69 7.33 4.95
C VAL A 71 -8.07 7.95 3.62
N ILE A 72 -7.12 7.98 2.70
CA ILE A 72 -7.31 8.53 1.37
C ILE A 72 -7.69 7.38 0.43
N LEU A 73 -8.84 7.49 -0.21
CA LEU A 73 -9.40 6.49 -1.11
C LEU A 73 -9.18 6.93 -2.55
N ILE A 74 -8.70 6.01 -3.39
CA ILE A 74 -8.61 6.21 -4.83
C ILE A 74 -9.46 5.15 -5.53
N PRO A 75 -10.37 5.51 -6.45
CA PRO A 75 -11.17 4.54 -7.23
C PRO A 75 -10.36 3.85 -8.32
N GLY A 76 -9.10 4.26 -8.52
CA GLY A 76 -8.23 3.86 -9.62
C GLY A 76 -8.48 4.70 -10.88
N ASN A 77 -7.76 4.38 -11.93
CA ASN A 77 -8.02 4.90 -13.28
C ASN A 77 -9.24 4.20 -13.92
N ALA A 78 -9.48 4.44 -15.22
CA ALA A 78 -10.57 3.80 -15.97
C ALA A 78 -10.56 2.25 -15.93
N ASN A 79 -9.41 1.63 -15.66
CA ASN A 79 -9.25 0.18 -15.52
C ASN A 79 -9.24 -0.28 -14.05
N ALA A 80 -9.55 0.60 -13.10
CA ALA A 80 -9.47 0.37 -11.65
C ALA A 80 -8.05 0.01 -11.16
N PHE A 81 -7.01 0.64 -11.72
CA PHE A 81 -5.61 0.53 -11.27
C PHE A 81 -5.01 1.88 -10.92
N LEU A 82 -4.06 1.89 -9.99
CA LEU A 82 -3.13 3.00 -9.82
C LEU A 82 -1.79 2.62 -10.45
N PHE A 83 -1.45 3.20 -11.59
CA PHE A 83 -0.27 2.78 -12.34
C PHE A 83 1.06 2.99 -11.61
N PRO A 84 2.08 2.12 -11.84
CA PRO A 84 3.40 2.25 -11.22
C PRO A 84 4.12 3.56 -11.51
N LYS A 85 3.73 4.31 -12.56
CA LYS A 85 4.30 5.64 -12.87
C LYS A 85 4.14 6.66 -11.73
N TYR A 86 3.20 6.41 -10.81
CA TYR A 86 3.00 7.25 -9.62
C TYR A 86 3.81 6.78 -8.42
N PHE A 87 4.60 5.71 -8.52
CA PHE A 87 5.41 5.22 -7.43
C PHE A 87 6.70 6.05 -7.34
N GLN A 88 6.92 6.67 -6.18
CA GLN A 88 8.12 7.44 -5.92
C GLN A 88 9.23 6.57 -5.32
N LYS A 89 8.88 5.66 -4.42
CA LYS A 89 9.79 4.67 -3.81
C LYS A 89 8.98 3.54 -3.18
N ALA A 90 9.62 2.39 -2.96
CA ALA A 90 9.06 1.30 -2.16
C ALA A 90 10.05 0.91 -1.06
N LEU A 91 9.53 0.57 0.12
CA LEU A 91 10.30 0.09 1.26
C LEU A 91 9.75 -1.27 1.69
N GLN A 92 10.64 -2.22 1.91
CA GLN A 92 10.30 -3.44 2.65
C GLN A 92 10.34 -3.11 4.14
N LEU A 93 9.21 -3.31 4.83
CA LEU A 93 9.00 -2.94 6.22
C LEU A 93 9.42 -4.03 7.21
N CYS A 94 9.35 -5.29 6.79
CA CYS A 94 9.70 -6.43 7.62
C CYS A 94 10.93 -7.14 7.03
N LEU A 95 12.04 -7.10 7.75
CA LEU A 95 13.21 -7.93 7.47
C LEU A 95 13.49 -8.80 8.70
N MET A 96 13.43 -10.11 8.45
CA MET A 96 13.79 -11.29 9.27
C MET A 96 12.64 -12.00 10.03
N PRO A 97 11.96 -12.98 9.40
CA PRO A 97 11.40 -14.11 10.14
C PRO A 97 12.54 -15.01 10.65
N GLU A 98 12.56 -15.23 11.96
CA GLU A 98 13.49 -16.08 12.70
C GLU A 98 13.28 -17.57 12.33
N PRO A 99 14.33 -18.41 12.26
CA PRO A 99 14.19 -19.80 11.82
C PRO A 99 13.34 -20.61 12.80
N LEU A 100 12.35 -21.34 12.26
CA LEU A 100 11.61 -22.36 13.01
C LEU A 100 12.42 -23.66 13.02
N SER A 101 12.73 -24.19 14.21
CA SER A 101 13.27 -25.56 14.34
C SER A 101 12.19 -26.59 14.01
N LEU A 102 12.57 -27.62 13.25
CA LEU A 102 11.70 -28.73 12.82
C LEU A 102 11.91 -30.01 13.62
N THR A 103 12.68 -29.99 14.71
CA THR A 103 12.76 -31.16 15.59
C THR A 103 11.40 -31.37 16.26
N GLY A 104 10.58 -32.25 15.69
CA GLY A 104 9.61 -32.99 16.46
C GLY A 104 10.38 -33.73 17.54
N ASN A 105 10.09 -33.43 18.80
CA ASN A 105 10.60 -34.22 19.90
C ASN A 105 9.88 -35.58 19.86
N GLU A 106 10.62 -36.52 19.27
CA GLU A 106 10.55 -38.00 19.32
C GLU A 106 9.37 -38.70 18.61
#